data_AF-A0A6J4E9Q5-F1
#
_entry.id   AF-A0A6J4E9Q5-F1
#
_cell.length_a   1.000
_cell.length_b   1.000
_cell.length_c   1.000
_cell.angle_alpha   90.00
_cell.angle_beta   90.00
_cell.angle_gamma   90.00
#
_symmetry.space_group_name_H-M   'P 1'
#
loop_
_entity.id
_entity.type
_entity.pdbx_description
1 polymer ?
#
loop_
_entity_poly.entity_id
_entity_poly.type
_entity_poly.pdbx_seq_one_letter_code
_entity_poly.pdbx_strand_id
1 'polypeptide(L)' 'MSTEKPVQLVEVELAGEHTHKGVGYSAGDTIKVTKRQKLFLEQSGKIGAVVLNQAAPATSKE' A
#
# COMPACT_ATOMS: atom_id res chain seq x y z
N MET A 1 4.63 34.99 -4.61
CA MET A 1 5.16 33.84 -5.35
C MET A 1 4.94 32.60 -4.49
N SER A 2 3.88 31.83 -4.77
CA SER A 2 3.62 30.57 -4.07
C SER A 2 4.68 29.56 -4.50
N THR A 3 5.60 29.22 -3.61
CA THR A 3 6.60 28.18 -3.82
C THR A 3 5.91 26.82 -3.68
N GLU A 4 5.16 26.45 -4.72
CA GLU A 4 4.56 25.12 -4.85
C GLU A 4 5.68 24.11 -5.04
N LYS A 5 6.21 23.58 -3.93
CA LYS A 5 7.18 22.48 -3.96
C LYS A 5 6.54 21.32 -4.75
N PRO A 6 7.19 20.77 -5.79
CA PRO A 6 6.64 19.65 -6.52
C PRO A 6 6.48 18.48 -5.56
N VAL A 7 5.22 18.16 -5.25
CA VAL A 7 4.88 17.00 -4.42
C VAL A 7 5.23 15.78 -5.26
N GLN A 8 6.38 15.16 -4.96
CA GLN A 8 6.79 13.93 -5.62
C GLN A 8 5.84 12.80 -5.21
N LEU A 9 4.90 12.53 -6.10
CA LEU A 9 4.00 11.38 -6.03
C LEU A 9 4.72 10.17 -6.59
N VAL A 10 4.56 9.04 -5.91
CA VAL A 10 5.10 7.73 -6.28
C VAL A 10 3.95 6.74 -6.31
N GLU A 11 3.98 5.85 -7.30
CA GLU A 11 2.99 4.77 -7.45
C GLU A 11 3.43 3.60 -6.58
N VAL A 12 2.52 3.10 -5.74
CA VAL A 12 2.77 1.98 -4.85
C VAL A 12 1.65 0.97 -4.98
N GLU A 13 2.01 -0.31 -5.06
CA GLU A 13 1.06 -1.41 -5.07
C GLU A 13 0.72 -1.81 -3.63
N LEU A 14 -0.58 -1.86 -3.33
CA LEU A 14 -1.08 -2.26 -2.03
C LEU A 14 -0.99 -3.78 -1.85
N ALA A 15 -0.42 -4.21 -0.73
CA ALA A 15 -0.37 -5.61 -0.33
C ALA A 15 -1.69 -6.13 0.26
N GLY A 16 -2.63 -5.23 0.55
CA GLY A 16 -3.89 -5.55 1.24
C GLY A 16 -4.95 -4.47 1.02
N GLU A 17 -6.18 -4.75 1.50
CA GLU A 17 -7.27 -3.79 1.43
C GLU A 17 -6.92 -2.49 2.20
N HIS A 18 -7.07 -1.34 1.53
CA HIS A 18 -6.72 -0.06 2.10
C HIS A 18 -7.65 1.05 1.59
N THR A 19 -8.20 1.83 2.52
CA THR A 19 -8.90 3.05 2.17
C THR A 19 -7.94 4.23 2.07
N HIS A 20 -7.79 4.79 0.87
CA HIS A 20 -7.01 6.01 0.64
C HIS A 20 -7.95 7.14 0.21
N LYS A 21 -7.95 8.25 0.96
CA LYS A 21 -8.85 9.42 0.77
C LYS A 21 -10.35 9.08 0.71
N GLY A 22 -10.78 8.06 1.44
CA GLY A 22 -12.18 7.60 1.43
C GLY A 22 -12.53 6.69 0.24
N VAL A 23 -11.58 6.38 -0.64
CA VAL A 23 -11.73 5.39 -1.69
C VAL A 23 -11.11 4.08 -1.21
N GLY A 24 -11.89 3.00 -1.23
CA GLY A 24 -11.38 1.65 -0.93
C GLY A 24 -10.57 1.12 -2.11
N TYR A 25 -9.40 0.57 -1.82
CA TYR A 25 -8.54 -0.11 -2.76
C TYR A 25 -8.28 -1.54 -2.28
N SER A 26 -8.18 -2.47 -3.21
CA SER A 26 -7.94 -3.88 -2.92
C SER A 26 -6.45 -4.21 -2.89
N ALA A 27 -6.11 -5.41 -2.43
CA ALA A 27 -4.77 -5.94 -2.62
C ALA A 27 -4.44 -6.04 -4.12
N GLY A 28 -3.28 -5.55 -4.52
CA GLY A 28 -2.85 -5.45 -5.92
C GLY A 28 -3.24 -4.13 -6.60
N ASP A 29 -4.08 -3.29 -6.00
CA ASP A 29 -4.35 -1.96 -6.54
C ASP A 29 -3.15 -1.04 -6.38
N THR A 30 -2.92 -0.20 -7.39
CA THR A 30 -1.86 0.80 -7.38
C THR A 30 -2.41 2.17 -7.01
N ILE A 31 -1.80 2.82 -6.02
CA ILE A 31 -2.19 4.17 -5.58
C ILE A 31 -1.03 5.16 -5.71
N LYS A 32 -1.37 6.42 -6.01
CA LYS A 32 -0.41 7.53 -6.05
C LYS A 32 -0.35 8.21 -4.71
N VAL A 33 0.79 8.09 -4.04
CA VAL A 33 1.01 8.66 -2.70
C VAL A 33 2.30 9.46 -2.67
N THR A 34 2.46 10.35 -1.70
CA THR A 34 3.74 11.05 -1.50
C THR A 34 4.83 10.11 -0.98
N LYS A 35 6.11 10.44 -1.16
CA LYS A 35 7.23 9.67 -0.56
C LYS A 35 7.06 9.41 0.95
N ARG A 36 6.52 10.38 1.69
CA ARG A 36 6.24 10.24 3.13
C ARG A 36 5.12 9.22 3.39
N GLN A 37 4.06 9.25 2.59
CA GLN A 37 2.97 8.28 2.68
C GLN A 37 3.40 6.89 2.21
N LYS A 38 4.26 6.77 1.19
CA LYS A 38 4.90 5.50 0.81
C LYS A 38 5.62 4.90 2.02
N LEU A 39 6.50 5.65 2.66
CA LEU A 39 7.19 5.19 3.87
C LEU A 39 6.22 4.79 5.00
N PHE A 40 5.12 5.51 5.16
CA PHE A 40 4.10 5.16 6.14
C PHE A 40 3.39 3.84 5.81
N LEU A 41 3.00 3.64 4.55
CA LEU A 41 2.39 2.40 4.08
C LEU A 41 3.35 1.22 4.15
N GLU A 42 4.63 1.45 3.85
CA GLU A 42 5.69 0.44 3.89
C GLU A 42 5.97 0.00 5.33
N GLN A 43 6.09 0.95 6.26
CA GLN A 43 6.20 0.66 7.70
C GLN A 43 4.95 0.00 8.27
N SER A 44 3.77 0.30 7.71
CA SER A 44 2.52 -0.33 8.10
C SER A 44 2.31 -1.72 7.49
N GLY A 45 3.24 -2.20 6.64
CA GLY A 45 3.09 -3.46 5.91
C GLY A 45 1.95 -3.46 4.88
N LYS A 46 1.47 -2.27 4.48
CA LYS A 46 0.38 -2.12 3.50
C LYS A 46 0.88 -2.07 2.06
N ILE A 47 2.16 -1.81 1.86
CA ILE A 47 2.86 -1.88 0.57
C ILE A 47 4.22 -2.52 0.81
N GLY A 48 4.77 -3.15 -0.21
CA GLY A 48 6.10 -3.76 -0.14
C GLY A 48 6.06 -5.27 -0.07
N ALA A 49 6.61 -5.87 -1.12
CA ALA A 49 6.97 -7.27 -1.29
C ALA A 49 5.83 -8.29 -1.12
N VAL A 50 5.21 -8.61 -2.26
CA VAL A 50 5.31 -9.98 -2.78
C VAL A 50 6.72 -10.52 -2.54
N VAL A 51 6.96 -11.08 -1.34
CA VAL A 51 7.80 -12.25 -1.04
C VAL A 51 7.36 -12.79 0.32
N LEU A 52 6.17 -13.36 0.39
CA LEU A 52 5.93 -14.48 1.32
C LEU A 52 5.27 -15.59 0.52
N ASN A 53 6.12 -16.24 -0.26
CA ASN A 53 5.92 -17.63 -0.64
C ASN A 53 6.02 -18.49 0.64
N GLN A 54 4.96 -18.48 1.46
CA GLN A 54 4.60 -19.51 2.44
C GLN A 54 3.06 -19.50 2.49
N ALA A 55 2.35 -20.35 1.76
CA ALA A 55 2.09 -21.73 2.18
C ALA A 55 1.79 -21.80 3.69
N ALA A 56 0.57 -21.44 4.08
CA ALA A 56 -0.09 -22.02 5.25
C ALA A 56 -1.43 -22.60 4.77
N PRO A 57 -1.61 -23.93 4.86
CA PRO A 57 -2.81 -24.62 4.39
C PRO A 57 -3.99 -24.34 5.31
N ALA A 58 -5.19 -24.58 4.75
CA ALA A 58 -6.48 -24.59 5.42
C ALA A 58 -6.42 -25.00 6.90
N THR A 59 -6.84 -24.10 7.80
CA THR A 59 -7.40 -24.51 9.09
C THR A 59 -8.85 -24.90 8.86
N SER A 60 -9.06 -26.19 8.61
CA SER A 60 -10.28 -26.89 8.98
C SER A 60 -10.51 -26.78 10.49
N LYS A 61 -11.77 -26.59 10.88
CA LYS A 61 -12.34 -27.02 12.17
C LYS A 61 -13.83 -27.22 11.90
N GLU A 62 -14.19 -28.44 11.50
CA GLU A 62 -14.90 -29.45 12.32
C GLU A 62 -16.24 -28.95 12.86
#